data_AF-A0A4Y2BR03-F1
#
_entry.id   AF-A0A4Y2BR03-F1
#
_cell.length_a   1.000
_cell.length_b   1.000
_cell.length_c   1.000
_cell.angle_alpha   90.00
_cell.angle_beta   90.00
_cell.angle_gamma   90.00
#
_symmetry.space_group_name_H-M   'P 1'
#
loop_
_entity.id
_entity.type
_entity.pdbx_description
1 polymer ?
#
loop_
_entity_poly.entity_id
_entity_poly.type
_entity_poly.pdbx_seq_one_letter_code
_entity_poly.pdbx_strand_id
1 'polypeptide(L)'
;MNTRCIKCNGEHATRDCNIKEKIAEPTCINCGEKGHFAAWKGCKALPVTTKPTKRQPRKAYAQAAAVQRIKEERTEEIVKEAKTEKLMDLTDLKDSLQTLREVKMLIQEFPTLLEAAKRCKGASTKQEKVLIVLSLFMGD
;
A
#
# COMPACT_ATOMS: atom_id res chain seq x y z
N MET A 1 17.82 -17.60 8.98
CA MET A 1 18.13 -17.25 10.39
C MET A 1 19.33 -18.09 10.80
N ASN A 2 20.45 -17.47 11.13
CA ASN A 2 21.64 -18.20 11.57
C ASN A 2 21.51 -18.47 13.08
N THR A 3 21.27 -19.73 13.44
CA THR A 3 21.16 -20.15 14.84
C THR A 3 22.56 -20.23 15.45
N ARG A 4 22.78 -19.51 16.56
CA ARG A 4 24.03 -19.56 17.32
C ARG A 4 23.88 -20.43 18.57
N CYS A 5 24.88 -21.27 18.82
CA CYS A 5 24.92 -22.14 19.99
C CYS A 5 25.23 -21.33 21.26
N ILE A 6 24.40 -21.46 22.31
CA ILE A 6 24.62 -20.72 23.58
C ILE A 6 25.81 -21.24 24.40
N LYS A 7 26.34 -22.43 24.06
CA LYS A 7 27.45 -23.06 24.79
C LYS A 7 28.81 -22.64 24.23
N CYS A 8 28.96 -22.61 22.90
CA CYS A 8 30.25 -22.36 22.24
C CYS A 8 30.23 -21.26 21.17
N ASN A 9 29.08 -20.57 20.98
CA ASN A 9 28.90 -19.52 19.96
C ASN A 9 29.10 -20.00 18.49
N GLY A 10 29.11 -21.31 18.23
CA GLY A 10 29.17 -21.86 16.87
C GLY A 10 27.86 -21.75 16.09
N GLU A 11 27.93 -21.93 14.78
CA GLU A 11 26.79 -21.87 13.84
C GLU A 11 25.99 -23.18 13.81
N HIS A 12 25.48 -23.60 14.97
CA HIS A 12 24.61 -24.78 15.10
C HIS A 12 23.60 -24.57 16.22
N ALA A 13 22.54 -25.39 16.23
CA ALA A 13 21.61 -25.41 17.35
C ALA A 13 22.29 -26.01 18.59
N THR A 14 22.02 -25.46 19.78
CA THR A 14 22.62 -25.92 21.06
C THR A 14 22.47 -27.42 21.33
N ARG A 15 21.44 -28.06 20.74
CA ARG A 15 21.19 -29.51 20.84
C ARG A 15 22.28 -30.36 20.15
N ASP A 16 22.90 -29.83 19.10
CA ASP A 16 23.91 -30.51 18.28
C ASP A 16 25.34 -30.18 18.74
N CYS A 17 25.48 -29.49 19.86
CA CYS A 17 26.78 -29.07 20.38
C CYS A 17 27.55 -30.26 20.97
N ASN A 18 28.84 -30.36 20.64
CA ASN A 18 29.74 -31.37 21.18
C ASN A 18 29.97 -31.22 22.71
N ILE A 19 29.76 -30.02 23.26
CA ILE A 19 29.87 -29.76 24.71
C ILE A 19 28.61 -30.29 25.41
N LYS A 20 28.74 -31.47 26.04
CA LYS A 20 27.67 -32.09 26.85
C LYS A 20 27.85 -31.85 28.36
N GLU A 21 29.05 -31.46 28.78
CA GLU A 21 29.40 -31.23 30.18
C GLU A 21 29.00 -29.83 30.67
N LYS A 22 28.98 -29.68 32.00
CA LYS A 22 28.69 -28.39 32.65
C LYS A 22 29.89 -27.46 32.51
N ILE A 23 29.70 -26.34 31.84
CA ILE A 23 30.72 -25.29 31.71
C ILE A 23 30.80 -24.54 33.05
N ALA A 24 31.98 -24.55 33.69
CA ALA A 24 32.20 -23.89 34.98
C ALA A 24 32.09 -22.36 34.88
N GLU A 25 32.59 -21.79 33.79
CA GLU A 25 32.60 -20.34 33.55
C GLU A 25 31.97 -20.02 32.18
N PRO A 26 30.62 -19.98 32.08
CA PRO A 26 29.95 -19.73 30.81
C PRO A 26 30.11 -18.27 30.37
N THR A 27 30.22 -18.06 29.06
CA THR A 27 30.30 -16.71 28.47
C THR A 27 28.99 -16.35 27.81
N CYS A 28 28.51 -15.14 28.04
CA CYS A 28 27.25 -14.66 27.50
C CYS A 28 27.43 -14.21 26.04
N ILE A 29 26.68 -14.80 25.11
CA ILE A 29 26.71 -14.39 23.68
C ILE A 29 26.10 -13.00 23.41
N ASN A 30 25.38 -12.43 24.39
CA ASN A 30 24.74 -11.11 24.26
C ASN A 30 25.62 -9.97 24.80
N CYS A 31 26.36 -10.17 25.90
CA CYS A 31 27.21 -9.12 26.50
C CYS A 31 28.72 -9.46 26.55
N GLY A 32 29.13 -10.69 26.25
CA GLY A 32 30.53 -11.11 26.27
C GLY A 32 31.11 -11.36 27.68
N GLU A 33 30.37 -11.09 28.75
CA GLU A 33 30.83 -11.31 30.11
C GLU A 33 30.79 -12.80 30.49
N LYS A 34 31.73 -13.17 31.35
CA LYS A 34 31.83 -14.51 31.91
C LYS A 34 30.95 -14.67 33.15
N GLY A 35 30.64 -15.92 33.50
CA GLY A 35 29.82 -16.29 34.65
C GLY A 35 28.34 -16.52 34.32
N HIS A 36 27.89 -16.30 33.08
CA HIS A 36 26.49 -16.54 32.70
C HIS A 36 26.21 -16.83 31.23
N PHE A 37 25.03 -17.40 30.99
CA PHE A 37 24.48 -17.61 29.65
C PHE A 37 23.56 -16.45 29.23
N ALA A 38 23.34 -16.30 27.91
CA ALA A 38 22.52 -15.25 27.31
C ALA A 38 21.08 -15.10 27.87
N ALA A 39 20.52 -16.13 28.48
CA ALA A 39 19.18 -16.10 29.06
C ALA A 39 19.13 -15.57 30.52
N TRP A 40 20.26 -15.14 31.10
CA TRP A 40 20.26 -14.64 32.48
C TRP A 40 19.54 -13.30 32.59
N LYS A 41 18.48 -13.25 33.41
CA LYS A 41 17.68 -12.04 33.70
C LYS A 41 18.46 -10.80 34.16
N GLY A 42 19.71 -10.97 34.61
CA GLY A 42 20.59 -9.87 35.05
C GLY A 42 21.63 -9.43 34.01
N CYS A 43 21.62 -10.00 32.79
CA CYS A 43 22.56 -9.61 31.76
C CYS A 43 22.38 -8.12 31.42
N LYS A 44 23.48 -7.36 31.38
CA LYS A 44 23.48 -5.93 31.02
C LYS A 44 22.87 -5.65 29.64
N ALA A 45 22.99 -6.61 28.71
CA ALA A 45 22.43 -6.51 27.37
C ALA A 45 20.90 -6.75 27.33
N LEU A 46 20.30 -7.29 28.39
CA LEU A 46 18.85 -7.46 28.48
C LEU A 46 18.21 -6.24 29.15
N PRO A 47 17.34 -5.49 28.45
CA PRO A 47 16.66 -4.35 29.05
C PRO A 47 15.74 -4.80 30.19
N VAL A 48 15.90 -4.18 31.36
CA VAL A 48 15.00 -4.40 32.51
C VAL A 48 13.67 -3.72 32.18
N THR A 49 12.67 -4.51 31.82
CA THR A 49 11.30 -3.99 31.66
C THR A 49 10.75 -3.63 33.03
N THR A 50 10.81 -2.35 33.40
CA THR A 50 10.11 -1.81 34.57
C THR A 50 8.62 -1.93 34.31
N LYS A 51 7.96 -2.90 34.94
CA LYS A 51 6.49 -2.98 34.88
C LYS A 51 5.92 -1.69 35.48
N PRO A 52 4.96 -1.01 34.82
CA PRO A 52 4.34 0.17 35.39
C PRO A 52 3.66 -0.19 36.72
N THR A 53 3.90 0.63 37.75
CA THR A 53 3.38 0.44 39.11
C THR A 53 1.85 0.47 39.18
N LYS A 54 1.20 1.04 38.16
CA LYS A 54 -0.25 1.11 38.05
C LYS A 54 -0.77 -0.11 37.29
N ARG A 55 -1.32 -1.08 38.04
CA ARG A 55 -2.16 -2.14 37.47
C ARG A 55 -3.36 -1.48 36.80
N GLN A 56 -3.46 -1.54 35.47
CA GLN A 56 -4.68 -1.12 34.80
C GLN A 56 -5.83 -2.05 35.23
N PRO A 57 -7.01 -1.50 35.57
CA PRO A 57 -8.16 -2.31 35.90
C PRO A 57 -8.50 -3.24 34.72
N ARG A 58 -8.60 -4.54 35.00
CA ARG A 58 -9.01 -5.52 33.99
C ARG A 58 -10.46 -5.23 33.61
N LYS A 59 -10.70 -4.94 32.32
CA LYS A 59 -12.06 -4.84 31.79
C LYS A 59 -12.79 -6.17 31.97
N ALA A 60 -14.05 -6.13 32.40
CA ALA A 60 -14.88 -7.32 32.49
C ALA A 60 -15.14 -7.91 31.09
N TYR A 61 -15.33 -9.23 30.99
CA TYR A 61 -15.55 -9.93 29.72
C TYR A 61 -16.68 -9.31 28.88
N ALA A 62 -17.78 -8.92 29.53
CA ALA A 62 -18.92 -8.26 28.88
C ALA A 62 -18.54 -6.92 28.20
N GLN A 63 -17.62 -6.15 28.79
CA GLN A 63 -17.16 -4.88 28.22
C GLN A 63 -16.24 -5.10 27.02
N ALA A 64 -15.44 -6.17 27.01
CA ALA A 64 -14.59 -6.50 25.86
C ALA A 64 -15.43 -6.95 24.65
N ALA A 65 -16.47 -7.77 24.87
CA ALA A 65 -17.37 -8.22 23.83
C ALA A 65 -18.22 -7.08 23.23
N ALA A 66 -18.66 -6.11 24.06
CA ALA A 66 -19.40 -4.94 23.57
C ALA A 66 -18.53 -4.04 22.67
N VAL A 67 -17.27 -3.83 23.03
CA VAL A 67 -16.33 -3.02 22.23
C VAL A 67 -16.01 -3.68 20.88
N GLN A 68 -15.96 -5.02 20.83
CA GLN A 68 -15.76 -5.73 19.57
C GLN A 68 -16.95 -5.54 18.61
N ARG A 69 -18.19 -5.68 19.10
CA ARG A 69 -19.40 -5.46 18.28
C ARG A 69 -19.47 -4.05 17.70
N ILE A 70 -19.23 -3.03 18.52
CA ILE A 70 -19.21 -1.62 18.06
C ILE A 70 -18.12 -1.40 16.99
N LYS A 71 -16.97 -2.09 17.11
CA LYS A 71 -15.89 -1.98 16.13
C LYS A 71 -16.26 -2.68 14.83
N GLU A 72 -16.89 -3.85 14.89
CA GLU A 72 -17.37 -4.59 13.73
C GLU A 72 -18.44 -3.79 12.96
N GLU A 73 -19.44 -3.26 13.66
CA GLU A 73 -20.51 -2.42 13.08
C GLU A 73 -19.94 -1.18 12.37
N ARG A 74 -19.03 -0.43 13.02
CA ARG A 74 -18.35 0.72 12.39
C ARG A 74 -17.51 0.32 11.17
N THR A 75 -16.90 -0.86 11.20
CA THR A 75 -16.07 -1.33 10.08
C THR A 75 -16.96 -1.69 8.89
N GLU A 76 -18.14 -2.27 9.13
CA GLU A 76 -19.11 -2.57 8.07
C GLU A 76 -19.71 -1.31 7.43
N GLU A 77 -20.03 -0.28 8.22
CA GLU A 77 -20.53 1.00 7.68
C GLU A 77 -19.49 1.69 6.79
N ILE A 78 -18.24 1.79 7.25
CA ILE A 78 -17.14 2.40 6.46
C ILE A 78 -16.91 1.64 5.15
N VAL A 79 -17.01 0.30 5.19
CA VAL A 79 -16.85 -0.53 3.98
C VAL A 79 -18.04 -0.34 3.02
N LYS A 80 -19.27 -0.18 3.53
CA LYS A 80 -20.46 0.08 2.70
C LYS A 80 -20.41 1.47 2.05
N GLU A 81 -20.02 2.49 2.79
CA GLU A 81 -19.86 3.86 2.28
C GLU A 81 -18.75 3.92 1.22
N ALA A 82 -17.56 3.40 1.51
CA ALA A 82 -16.46 3.37 0.55
C ALA A 82 -16.78 2.54 -0.71
N LYS A 83 -17.57 1.47 -0.58
CA LYS A 83 -18.04 0.69 -1.72
C LYS A 83 -19.06 1.46 -2.56
N THR A 84 -19.92 2.26 -1.93
CA THR A 84 -20.92 3.09 -2.62
C THR A 84 -20.25 4.22 -3.39
N GLU A 85 -19.31 4.93 -2.76
CA GLU A 85 -18.51 5.99 -3.39
C GLU A 85 -17.73 5.48 -4.59
N LYS A 86 -17.04 4.34 -4.43
CA LYS A 86 -16.25 3.73 -5.52
C LYS A 86 -17.11 3.21 -6.67
N LEU A 87 -18.36 2.82 -6.40
CA LEU A 87 -19.28 2.35 -7.43
C LEU A 87 -19.86 3.53 -8.23
N MET A 88 -20.13 4.67 -7.57
CA MET A 88 -20.52 5.92 -8.21
C MET A 88 -19.41 6.51 -9.09
N ASP A 89 -18.16 6.51 -8.61
CA ASP A 89 -17.00 7.00 -9.39
C ASP A 89 -16.77 6.18 -10.68
N LEU A 90 -16.96 4.85 -10.60
CA LEU A 90 -16.83 3.98 -11.77
C LEU A 90 -17.97 4.18 -12.78
N THR A 91 -19.20 4.47 -12.32
CA THR A 91 -20.34 4.76 -13.21
C THR A 91 -20.15 6.09 -13.93
N ASP A 92 -19.73 7.14 -13.21
CA ASP A 92 -19.52 8.48 -13.79
C ASP A 92 -18.40 8.46 -14.85
N LEU A 93 -17.33 7.70 -14.59
CA LEU A 93 -16.25 7.50 -15.57
C LEU A 93 -16.76 6.77 -16.81
N LYS A 94 -17.60 5.74 -16.64
CA LYS A 94 -18.16 4.97 -17.77
C LYS A 94 -19.04 5.85 -18.65
N ASP A 95 -19.88 6.68 -18.04
CA ASP A 95 -20.77 7.61 -18.75
C ASP A 95 -19.95 8.68 -19.49
N SER A 96 -18.90 9.21 -18.85
CA SER A 96 -17.95 10.12 -19.49
C SER A 96 -17.28 9.50 -20.73
N LEU A 97 -16.85 8.23 -20.65
CA LEU A 97 -16.27 7.54 -21.80
C LEU A 97 -17.29 7.31 -22.93
N GLN A 98 -18.57 7.11 -22.59
CA GLN A 98 -19.63 6.95 -23.57
C GLN A 98 -19.92 8.27 -24.30
N THR A 99 -20.01 9.40 -23.59
CA THR A 99 -20.16 10.72 -24.23
C THR A 99 -19.01 11.05 -25.18
N LEU A 100 -17.77 10.71 -24.81
CA LEU A 100 -16.60 10.88 -25.69
C LEU A 100 -16.68 10.03 -26.96
N ARG A 101 -17.26 8.82 -26.88
CA ARG A 101 -17.49 8.00 -28.08
C ARG A 101 -18.48 8.66 -29.02
N GLU A 102 -19.55 9.24 -28.51
CA GLU A 102 -20.56 9.95 -29.30
C GLU A 102 -19.95 11.18 -29.99
N VAL A 103 -19.19 11.99 -29.26
CA VAL A 103 -18.44 13.13 -29.83
C VAL A 103 -17.48 12.66 -30.93
N LYS A 104 -16.79 11.53 -30.73
CA LYS A 104 -15.91 10.95 -31.75
C LYS A 104 -16.70 10.55 -33.00
N MET A 105 -17.86 9.92 -32.86
CA MET A 105 -18.71 9.52 -33.99
C MET A 105 -19.14 10.74 -34.81
N LEU A 106 -19.62 11.81 -34.15
CA LEU A 106 -20.02 13.07 -34.80
C LEU A 106 -18.86 13.73 -35.55
N ILE A 107 -17.67 13.75 -34.95
CA ILE A 107 -16.46 14.29 -35.60
C ILE A 107 -16.12 13.47 -36.86
N GLN A 108 -16.27 12.14 -36.80
CA GLN A 108 -15.98 11.26 -37.94
C GLN A 108 -16.97 11.37 -39.10
N GLU A 109 -18.17 11.94 -38.90
CA GLU A 109 -19.15 12.16 -39.98
C GLU A 109 -18.69 13.20 -41.01
N PHE A 110 -17.78 14.10 -40.63
CA PHE A 110 -17.35 15.21 -41.49
C PHE A 110 -15.82 15.20 -41.71
N PRO A 111 -15.24 14.13 -42.30
CA PRO A 111 -13.80 14.01 -42.46
C PRO A 111 -13.23 15.11 -43.37
N THR A 112 -13.97 15.51 -44.41
CA THR A 112 -13.60 16.58 -45.35
C THR A 112 -13.54 17.95 -44.64
N LEU A 113 -14.52 18.25 -43.79
CA LEU A 113 -14.55 19.49 -43.01
C LEU A 113 -13.36 19.58 -42.05
N LEU A 114 -12.99 18.47 -41.40
CA LEU A 114 -11.83 18.41 -40.52
C LEU A 114 -10.52 18.60 -41.27
N GLU A 115 -10.36 17.98 -42.44
CA GLU A 115 -9.18 18.14 -43.28
C GLU A 115 -9.03 19.58 -43.77
N ALA A 116 -10.12 20.22 -44.18
CA ALA A 116 -10.10 21.64 -44.52
C ALA A 116 -9.80 22.53 -43.31
N ALA A 117 -10.34 22.22 -42.12
CA ALA A 117 -10.00 22.95 -40.90
C ALA A 117 -8.49 22.85 -40.56
N LYS A 118 -7.88 21.66 -40.74
CA LYS A 118 -6.43 21.47 -40.61
C LYS A 118 -5.66 22.32 -41.61
N ARG A 119 -6.05 22.31 -42.89
CA ARG A 119 -5.42 23.13 -43.94
C ARG A 119 -5.56 24.63 -43.64
N CYS A 120 -6.72 25.07 -43.17
CA CYS A 120 -6.94 26.46 -42.73
C CYS A 120 -6.07 26.87 -41.54
N LYS A 121 -5.68 25.93 -40.67
CA LYS A 121 -4.75 26.19 -39.57
C LYS A 121 -3.31 26.43 -40.06
N GLY A 122 -2.91 25.78 -41.15
CA GLY A 122 -1.59 25.93 -41.78
C GLY A 122 -1.48 27.09 -42.78
N ALA A 123 -2.59 27.64 -43.25
CA ALA A 123 -2.62 28.76 -44.19
C ALA A 123 -2.13 30.07 -43.56
N SER A 124 -1.25 30.76 -44.28
CA SER A 124 -0.56 31.98 -43.85
C SER A 124 -1.38 33.25 -44.09
N THR A 125 -2.23 33.23 -45.12
CA THR A 125 -3.04 34.38 -45.52
C THR A 125 -4.54 34.13 -45.36
N LYS A 126 -5.31 35.22 -45.25
CA LYS A 126 -6.78 35.14 -45.22
C LYS A 126 -7.34 34.62 -46.55
N GLN A 127 -6.70 34.94 -47.67
CA GLN A 127 -7.11 34.52 -49.01
C GLN A 127 -6.98 33.00 -49.19
N GLU A 128 -5.88 32.40 -48.73
CA GLU A 128 -5.69 30.95 -48.73
C GLU A 128 -6.79 30.22 -47.95
N LYS A 129 -7.18 30.74 -46.78
CA LYS A 129 -8.27 30.16 -45.97
C LYS A 129 -9.62 30.23 -46.69
N VAL A 130 -9.90 31.34 -47.36
CA VAL A 130 -11.13 31.51 -48.17
C VAL A 130 -11.17 30.52 -49.32
N LEU A 131 -10.04 30.31 -50.03
CA LEU A 131 -9.94 29.33 -51.11
C LEU A 131 -10.17 27.90 -50.62
N ILE A 132 -9.59 27.52 -49.47
CA ILE A 132 -9.81 26.19 -48.87
C ILE A 132 -11.30 25.97 -48.54
N VAL A 133 -11.97 26.97 -47.98
CA VAL A 133 -13.40 26.88 -47.68
C VAL A 133 -14.25 26.83 -48.95
N LEU A 134 -13.93 27.61 -49.98
CA LEU A 134 -14.63 27.56 -51.27
C LEU A 134 -14.51 26.19 -51.92
N SER A 135 -13.34 25.55 -51.88
CA SER A 135 -13.15 24.19 -52.42
C SER A 135 -14.00 23.13 -51.72
N LEU A 136 -14.31 23.30 -50.42
CA LEU A 136 -15.24 22.40 -49.72
C LEU A 136 -16.68 22.50 -50.22
N PHE A 137 -17.16 23.71 -50.52
CA PHE A 137 -18.55 23.95 -50.92
C PHE A 137 -18.81 23.67 -52.39
N MET A 138 -17.79 23.85 -53.22
CA MET A 138 -17.94 23.64 -54.66
C MET A 138 -17.87 22.17 -55.05
N GLY A 139 -17.33 21.29 -54.20
CA GLY A 139 -16.95 19.94 -54.59
C GLY A 139 -15.81 19.98 -55.61
N ASP A 140 -14.92 18.98 -55.58
CA ASP A 140 -14.09 18.71 -56.75
C ASP A 140 -14.95 18.13 -57.88
#